data_AF-A0A921B6U6-F1
#
_entry.id   AF-A0A921B6U6-F1
#
_cell.length_a   1.000
_cell.length_b   1.000
_cell.length_c   1.000
_cell.angle_alpha   90.00
_cell.angle_beta   90.00
_cell.angle_gamma   90.00
#
_symmetry.space_group_name_H-M   'P 1'
#
loop_
_entity.id
_entity.type
_entity.pdbx_description
1 polymer ?
#
loop_
_entity_poly.entity_id
_entity_poly.type
_entity_poly.pdbx_seq_one_letter_code
_entity_poly.pdbx_strand_id
1 'polypeptide(L)'
;MIWTKTSPEIDPGSNEPDHTTHITVADLDGNIVAATQTINELFGSKVTVPGTGVLLNNTQQMFDPHPGHALSVQPGKRVTSSMSPVIVMREGLPEFAVGLPGGVRIFTSVFQAIVNLIDHEMSVQEAVEAPRVWTQGQEVELETGISELVMDQVAEKGHRVMPVNAIGGGMSIVRFEPGGLLSGASCWRADGHAVGIGGGFARSGVRFRPSVGEKGPAHCYVGKLPQKLKGGGFGFNAFNHLLCCVDCSSTREPSVKICIVKFVEAYLRLNI
;
A
#
# COMPACT_ATOMS: atom_id res chain seq x y z
N MET A 1 40.56 4.12 0.17
CA MET A 1 40.44 3.65 -1.23
C MET A 1 39.04 4.03 -1.68
N ILE A 2 38.94 5.09 -2.47
CA ILE A 2 37.69 5.68 -2.96
C ILE A 2 37.16 4.75 -4.05
N TRP A 3 35.98 4.18 -3.86
CA TRP A 3 35.24 3.53 -4.94
C TRP A 3 34.19 4.49 -5.45
N THR A 4 34.60 5.34 -6.40
CA THR A 4 33.69 5.92 -7.40
C THR A 4 33.31 4.82 -8.37
N LYS A 5 32.08 4.30 -8.24
CA LYS A 5 31.35 3.76 -9.37
C LYS A 5 30.07 4.58 -9.49
N THR A 6 30.17 5.64 -10.29
CA THR A 6 29.03 6.22 -11.01
C THR A 6 28.27 5.06 -11.64
N SER A 7 27.08 4.75 -11.10
CA SER A 7 26.13 3.93 -11.84
C SER A 7 25.69 4.72 -13.07
N PRO A 8 25.50 4.07 -14.22
CA PRO A 8 25.11 4.72 -15.46
C PRO A 8 23.71 5.32 -15.26
N GLU A 9 23.52 6.54 -15.76
CA GLU A 9 22.27 7.11 -16.24
C GLU A 9 21.00 6.53 -15.60
N ILE A 10 20.59 7.12 -14.47
CA ILE A 10 19.16 7.14 -14.13
C ILE A 10 18.52 7.94 -15.25
N ASP A 11 17.69 7.30 -16.06
CA ASP A 11 16.86 7.96 -17.05
C ASP A 11 16.11 9.10 -16.33
N PRO A 12 16.32 10.39 -16.69
CA PRO A 12 15.56 11.48 -16.10
C PRO A 12 14.04 11.38 -16.40
N GLY A 13 13.63 10.44 -17.27
CA GLY A 13 12.25 10.05 -17.53
C GLY A 13 11.69 8.90 -16.67
N SER A 14 12.51 8.21 -15.84
CA SER A 14 12.02 7.17 -14.93
C SER A 14 11.34 7.81 -13.71
N ASN A 15 10.04 8.08 -13.83
CA ASN A 15 9.17 8.57 -12.77
C ASN A 15 8.86 7.50 -11.69
N GLU A 16 9.85 6.69 -11.27
CA GLU A 16 9.67 5.75 -10.16
C GLU A 16 10.12 6.41 -8.83
N PRO A 17 9.19 6.82 -7.94
CA PRO A 17 9.54 7.27 -6.61
C PRO A 17 9.86 6.05 -5.70
N ASP A 18 11.01 5.41 -5.96
CA ASP A 18 11.39 4.08 -5.42
C ASP A 18 11.89 4.06 -3.97
N HIS A 19 11.06 4.47 -3.02
CA HIS A 19 11.51 4.54 -1.62
C HIS A 19 10.50 3.99 -0.63
N THR A 20 9.24 3.97 -1.04
CA THR A 20 8.09 3.54 -0.24
C THR A 20 7.46 2.36 -0.95
N THR A 21 6.95 1.40 -0.20
CA THR A 21 6.18 0.28 -0.73
C THR A 21 4.84 0.20 -0.01
N HIS A 22 3.83 -0.31 -0.71
CA HIS A 22 2.51 -0.55 -0.16
C HIS A 22 2.05 -1.97 -0.50
N ILE A 23 1.41 -2.61 0.46
CA ILE A 23 0.76 -3.91 0.26
C ILE A 23 -0.65 -3.90 0.83
N THR A 24 -1.55 -4.58 0.13
CA THR A 24 -2.90 -4.88 0.57
C THR A 24 -3.11 -6.40 0.56
N VAL A 25 -3.68 -6.94 1.64
CA VAL A 25 -3.96 -8.38 1.77
C VAL A 25 -5.36 -8.55 2.34
N ALA A 26 -6.12 -9.52 1.83
CA ALA A 26 -7.39 -9.93 2.40
C ALA A 26 -7.47 -11.46 2.43
N ASP A 27 -8.27 -12.00 3.34
CA ASP A 27 -8.51 -13.45 3.46
C ASP A 27 -10.00 -13.80 3.51
N LEU A 28 -10.27 -15.12 3.51
CA LEU A 28 -11.62 -15.67 3.52
C LEU A 28 -12.35 -15.52 4.86
N ASP A 29 -11.63 -15.23 5.95
CA ASP A 29 -12.20 -14.99 7.27
C ASP A 29 -12.66 -13.53 7.44
N GLY A 30 -12.47 -12.70 6.41
CA GLY A 30 -12.86 -11.29 6.39
C GLY A 30 -11.79 -10.37 6.97
N ASN A 31 -10.56 -10.85 7.19
CA ASN A 31 -9.46 -9.98 7.59
C ASN A 31 -8.97 -9.19 6.37
N ILE A 32 -8.56 -7.95 6.62
CA ILE A 32 -7.93 -7.10 5.62
C ILE A 32 -6.79 -6.30 6.25
N VAL A 33 -5.71 -6.16 5.50
CA VAL A 33 -4.49 -5.45 5.90
C VAL A 33 -4.13 -4.46 4.81
N ALA A 34 -3.86 -3.22 5.21
CA ALA A 34 -3.24 -2.20 4.38
C ALA A 34 -1.96 -1.74 5.09
N ALA A 35 -0.81 -1.89 4.44
CA ALA A 35 0.48 -1.55 5.06
C ALA A 35 1.35 -0.77 4.08
N THR A 36 1.72 0.45 4.48
CA THR A 36 2.72 1.27 3.78
C THR A 36 3.99 1.30 4.61
N GLN A 37 5.13 0.99 3.98
CA GLN A 37 6.44 1.02 4.63
C GLN A 37 7.42 1.86 3.81
N THR A 38 8.32 2.56 4.49
CA THR A 38 9.27 3.46 3.83
C THR A 38 10.58 3.56 4.61
N ILE A 39 11.68 3.73 3.88
CA ILE A 39 12.96 4.22 4.41
C ILE A 39 13.22 5.68 4.00
N ASN A 40 12.17 6.35 3.54
CA ASN A 40 12.09 7.70 3.00
C ASN A 40 12.69 7.91 1.61
N GLU A 41 14.02 7.94 1.46
CA GLU A 41 14.67 8.01 0.14
C GLU A 41 15.14 6.64 -0.37
N LEU A 42 15.62 6.56 -1.61
CA LEU A 42 16.10 5.31 -2.21
C LEU A 42 17.37 4.95 -1.46
N PHE A 43 17.37 3.75 -0.89
CA PHE A 43 18.37 3.30 0.06
C PHE A 43 18.46 4.10 1.38
N GLY A 44 17.45 4.92 1.70
CA GLY A 44 17.36 5.70 2.93
C GLY A 44 18.61 6.55 3.17
N SER A 45 19.25 6.36 4.32
CA SER A 45 20.49 7.07 4.68
C SER A 45 21.74 6.56 3.95
N LYS A 46 21.63 5.47 3.18
CA LYS A 46 22.76 4.74 2.57
C LYS A 46 23.75 4.17 3.61
N VAL A 47 23.33 4.11 4.88
CA VAL A 47 24.08 3.50 5.98
C VAL A 47 23.49 2.13 6.30
N THR A 48 24.34 1.11 6.34
CA THR A 48 23.96 -0.23 6.77
C THR A 48 24.52 -0.53 8.15
N VAL A 49 23.78 -1.30 8.94
CA VAL A 49 24.30 -1.85 10.19
C VAL A 49 25.32 -2.95 9.83
N PRO A 50 26.58 -2.85 10.28
CA PRO A 50 27.63 -3.79 9.88
C PRO A 50 27.24 -5.25 10.15
N GLY A 51 27.38 -6.10 9.12
CA GLY A 51 27.15 -7.55 9.23
C GLY A 51 25.69 -8.01 9.24
N THR A 52 24.70 -7.10 9.22
CA THR A 52 23.27 -7.49 9.27
C THR A 52 22.54 -7.34 7.94
N GLY A 53 23.06 -6.52 7.03
CA GLY A 53 22.37 -6.15 5.80
C GLY A 53 21.18 -5.20 6.02
N VAL A 54 20.94 -4.73 7.24
CA VAL A 54 19.87 -3.79 7.56
C VAL A 54 20.27 -2.38 7.14
N LEU A 55 19.45 -1.77 6.29
CA LEU A 55 19.61 -0.42 5.79
C LEU A 55 18.83 0.57 6.66
N LEU A 56 19.48 1.66 7.06
CA LEU A 56 18.88 2.67 7.94
C LEU A 56 18.13 3.72 7.12
N ASN A 57 16.93 4.09 7.57
CA ASN A 57 16.14 5.15 6.96
C ASN A 57 16.77 6.54 7.17
N ASN A 58 16.34 7.52 6.37
CA ASN A 58 16.71 8.94 6.56
C ASN A 58 15.50 9.84 6.86
N THR A 59 14.46 9.29 7.50
CA THR A 59 13.19 10.01 7.76
C THR A 59 13.35 11.29 8.60
N GLN A 60 14.42 11.39 9.38
CA GLN A 60 14.74 12.57 10.19
C GLN A 60 14.88 13.86 9.35
N GLN A 61 15.20 13.76 8.06
CA GLN A 61 15.31 14.93 7.20
C GLN A 61 13.98 15.62 6.89
N MET A 62 12.84 14.98 7.19
CA MET A 62 11.51 15.55 7.00
C MET A 62 11.10 16.51 8.13
N PHE A 63 11.91 16.66 9.19
CA PHE A 63 11.67 17.68 10.20
C PHE A 63 12.10 19.07 9.69
N ASP A 64 11.45 20.10 10.22
CA ASP A 64 11.91 21.47 10.10
C ASP A 64 13.17 21.65 10.95
N PRO A 65 14.32 22.06 10.37
CA PRO A 65 15.53 22.31 11.13
C PRO A 65 15.44 23.55 12.01
N HIS A 66 14.48 24.46 11.76
CA HIS A 66 14.31 25.67 12.55
C HIS A 66 13.52 25.36 13.84
N PRO A 67 13.96 25.86 15.00
CA PRO A 67 13.25 25.66 16.25
C PRO A 67 11.95 26.48 16.32
N GLY A 68 10.99 26.03 17.13
CA GLY A 68 9.75 26.76 17.42
C GLY A 68 8.59 26.54 16.44
N HIS A 69 8.79 25.73 15.39
CA HIS A 69 7.75 25.32 14.46
C HIS A 69 7.08 24.00 14.88
N ALA A 70 5.87 23.77 14.38
CA ALA A 70 5.12 22.54 14.66
C ALA A 70 5.88 21.27 14.23
N LEU A 71 6.69 21.36 13.17
CA LEU A 71 7.53 20.27 12.66
C LEU A 71 9.00 20.40 13.06
N SER A 72 9.35 21.23 14.05
CA SER A 72 10.74 21.28 14.54
C SER A 72 11.18 19.94 15.13
N VAL A 73 12.48 19.62 14.96
CA VAL A 73 13.14 18.46 15.56
C VAL A 73 13.04 18.50 17.09
N GLN A 74 12.63 17.38 17.70
CA GLN A 74 12.61 17.18 19.15
C GLN A 74 12.92 15.72 19.52
N PRO A 75 13.60 15.47 20.66
CA PRO A 75 13.87 14.10 21.13
C PRO A 75 12.58 13.27 21.28
N GLY A 76 12.57 12.05 20.74
CA GLY A 76 11.42 11.13 20.80
C GLY A 76 10.20 11.54 19.98
N LYS A 77 10.22 12.70 19.30
CA LYS A 77 9.13 13.14 18.44
C LYS A 77 9.11 12.30 17.17
N ARG A 78 7.92 11.86 16.76
CA ARG A 78 7.72 11.19 15.47
C ARG A 78 7.55 12.22 14.37
N VAL A 79 8.17 11.94 13.24
CA VAL A 79 8.09 12.79 12.06
C VAL A 79 6.73 12.67 11.38
N THR A 80 6.28 13.75 10.74
CA THR A 80 5.06 13.72 9.94
C THR A 80 5.27 12.86 8.71
N SER A 81 4.26 12.05 8.38
CA SER A 81 4.31 11.14 7.25
C SER A 81 3.14 11.40 6.31
N SER A 82 3.40 11.27 5.01
CA SER A 82 2.37 11.30 3.96
C SER A 82 1.79 9.92 3.66
N MET A 83 2.28 8.86 4.33
CA MET A 83 1.73 7.51 4.17
C MET A 83 0.24 7.48 4.55
N SER A 84 -0.58 6.94 3.65
CA SER A 84 -2.03 6.84 3.81
C SER A 84 -2.53 5.45 3.42
N PRO A 85 -2.21 4.38 4.18
CA PRO A 85 -2.89 3.11 4.00
C PRO A 85 -4.33 3.26 4.51
N VAL A 86 -5.30 2.99 3.64
CA VAL A 86 -6.72 3.21 3.92
C VAL A 86 -7.49 1.90 3.79
N ILE A 87 -8.38 1.67 4.75
CA ILE A 87 -9.41 0.64 4.69
C ILE A 87 -10.76 1.35 4.65
N VAL A 88 -11.55 1.08 3.62
CA VAL A 88 -12.91 1.57 3.48
C VAL A 88 -13.87 0.52 4.00
N MET A 89 -14.81 0.96 4.83
CA MET A 89 -15.80 0.14 5.50
C MET A 89 -17.19 0.49 4.96
N ARG A 90 -18.01 -0.53 4.69
CA ARG A 90 -19.44 -0.39 4.39
C ARG A 90 -20.24 -1.18 5.40
N GLU A 91 -21.19 -0.51 6.05
CA GLU A 91 -22.06 -1.13 7.07
C GLU A 91 -21.29 -1.83 8.20
N GLY A 92 -20.10 -1.31 8.54
CA GLY A 92 -19.23 -1.87 9.58
C GLY A 92 -18.37 -3.05 9.15
N LEU A 93 -18.47 -3.51 7.90
CA LEU A 93 -17.61 -4.53 7.31
C LEU A 93 -16.58 -3.89 6.37
N PRO A 94 -15.36 -4.43 6.26
CA PRO A 94 -14.40 -3.92 5.28
C PRO A 94 -14.89 -4.19 3.86
N GLU A 95 -14.87 -3.17 3.01
CA GLU A 95 -15.23 -3.27 1.60
C GLU A 95 -13.97 -3.41 0.74
N PHE A 96 -13.00 -2.51 0.92
CA PHE A 96 -11.71 -2.57 0.23
C PHE A 96 -10.61 -1.87 1.02
N ALA A 97 -9.36 -2.19 0.67
CA ALA A 97 -8.18 -1.49 1.13
C ALA A 97 -7.41 -0.94 -0.06
N VAL A 98 -6.78 0.21 0.15
CA VAL A 98 -6.04 0.92 -0.89
C VAL A 98 -4.84 1.66 -0.30
N GLY A 99 -3.79 1.74 -1.08
CA GLY A 99 -2.65 2.62 -0.83
C GLY A 99 -1.63 2.53 -1.94
N LEU A 100 -0.63 3.41 -1.85
CA LEU A 100 0.45 3.52 -2.81
C LEU A 100 1.64 4.27 -2.19
N PRO A 101 2.84 4.13 -2.78
CA PRO A 101 3.95 5.04 -2.55
C PRO A 101 3.83 6.33 -3.36
N GLY A 102 4.65 7.34 -3.03
CA GLY A 102 4.66 8.62 -3.75
C GLY A 102 4.83 9.88 -2.91
N GLY A 103 5.24 9.78 -1.65
CA GLY A 103 5.45 10.93 -0.76
C GLY A 103 4.20 11.81 -0.64
N VAL A 104 4.35 13.10 -0.90
CA VAL A 104 3.25 14.09 -0.86
C VAL A 104 2.12 13.83 -1.87
N ARG A 105 2.35 12.98 -2.89
CA ARG A 105 1.33 12.60 -3.90
C ARG A 105 0.40 11.47 -3.42
N ILE A 106 0.71 10.84 -2.28
CA ILE A 106 -0.06 9.69 -1.77
C ILE A 106 -1.51 10.09 -1.47
N PHE A 107 -1.75 11.18 -0.74
CA PHE A 107 -3.09 11.56 -0.28
C PHE A 107 -4.09 11.75 -1.41
N THR A 108 -3.74 12.55 -2.42
CA THR A 108 -4.65 12.84 -3.54
C THR A 108 -4.84 11.62 -4.42
N SER A 109 -3.82 10.77 -4.57
CA SER A 109 -3.90 9.56 -5.38
C SER A 109 -4.81 8.51 -4.73
N VAL A 110 -4.71 8.30 -3.41
CA VAL A 110 -5.65 7.44 -2.67
C VAL A 110 -7.07 8.01 -2.76
N PHE A 111 -7.23 9.33 -2.58
CA PHE A 111 -8.53 9.99 -2.69
C PHE A 111 -9.18 9.77 -4.05
N GLN A 112 -8.44 9.99 -5.15
CA GLN A 112 -8.93 9.75 -6.51
C GLN A 112 -9.36 8.29 -6.72
N ALA A 113 -8.59 7.32 -6.20
CA ALA A 113 -8.97 5.92 -6.30
C ALA A 113 -10.27 5.59 -5.55
N ILE A 114 -10.47 6.18 -4.36
CA ILE A 114 -11.71 6.03 -3.59
C ILE A 114 -12.90 6.62 -4.36
N VAL A 115 -12.75 7.82 -4.94
CA VAL A 115 -13.77 8.45 -5.80
C VAL A 115 -14.07 7.56 -7.01
N ASN A 116 -13.05 7.03 -7.67
CA ASN A 116 -13.23 6.14 -8.82
C ASN A 116 -14.00 4.86 -8.48
N LEU A 117 -13.71 4.25 -7.32
CA LEU A 117 -14.38 3.02 -6.87
C LEU A 117 -15.82 3.26 -6.41
N ILE A 118 -16.08 4.38 -5.73
CA ILE A 118 -17.38 4.66 -5.10
C ILE A 118 -18.29 5.46 -6.03
N ASP A 119 -17.83 6.63 -6.50
CA ASP A 119 -18.66 7.56 -7.25
C ASP A 119 -18.74 7.20 -8.74
N HIS A 120 -17.66 6.65 -9.30
CA HIS A 120 -17.61 6.21 -10.71
C HIS A 120 -17.84 4.71 -10.89
N GLU A 121 -18.03 3.95 -9.80
CA GLU A 121 -18.29 2.51 -9.79
C GLU A 121 -17.29 1.69 -10.63
N MET A 122 -16.04 2.16 -10.74
CA MET A 122 -15.00 1.47 -11.50
C MET A 122 -14.62 0.14 -10.84
N SER A 123 -14.15 -0.81 -11.65
CA SER A 123 -13.46 -1.99 -11.12
C SER A 123 -12.15 -1.62 -10.43
N VAL A 124 -11.61 -2.52 -9.60
CA VAL A 124 -10.34 -2.28 -8.91
C VAL A 124 -9.18 -2.05 -9.88
N GLN A 125 -9.18 -2.68 -11.07
CA GLN A 125 -8.12 -2.49 -12.05
C GLN A 125 -8.26 -1.14 -12.75
N GLU A 126 -9.46 -0.77 -13.18
CA GLU A 126 -9.72 0.55 -13.77
C GLU A 126 -9.33 1.68 -12.82
N ALA A 127 -9.68 1.54 -11.53
CA ALA A 127 -9.38 2.56 -10.52
C ALA A 127 -7.87 2.76 -10.28
N VAL A 128 -7.05 1.69 -10.28
CA VAL A 128 -5.59 1.83 -10.10
C VAL A 128 -4.89 2.38 -11.35
N GLU A 129 -5.44 2.12 -12.53
CA GLU A 129 -4.89 2.54 -13.82
C GLU A 129 -5.26 3.96 -14.20
N ALA A 130 -6.43 4.43 -13.75
CA ALA A 130 -6.98 5.74 -14.05
C ALA A 130 -5.91 6.86 -13.96
N PRO A 131 -5.89 7.79 -14.93
CA PRO A 131 -5.00 8.94 -14.89
C PRO A 131 -5.24 9.80 -13.64
N ARG A 132 -4.16 10.31 -13.06
CA ARG A 132 -4.15 11.04 -11.79
C ARG A 132 -3.83 12.51 -12.01
N VAL A 133 -4.24 13.30 -11.03
CA VAL A 133 -3.96 14.73 -10.91
C VAL A 133 -3.34 15.02 -9.54
N TRP A 134 -2.41 15.96 -9.49
CA TRP A 134 -1.85 16.44 -8.21
C TRP A 134 -1.42 17.91 -8.28
N THR A 135 -1.47 18.61 -7.15
CA THR A 135 -0.98 19.99 -7.03
C THR A 135 -0.57 20.30 -5.59
N GLN A 136 0.43 21.17 -5.42
CA GLN A 136 0.77 21.85 -4.16
C GLN A 136 0.36 23.33 -4.13
N GLY A 137 -0.34 23.79 -5.18
CA GLY A 137 -0.83 25.17 -5.32
C GLY A 137 -0.10 26.01 -6.36
N GLN A 138 1.11 25.64 -6.79
CA GLN A 138 1.84 26.37 -7.84
C GLN A 138 1.49 25.86 -9.25
N GLU A 139 1.61 24.55 -9.45
CA GLU A 139 1.41 23.87 -10.72
C GLU A 139 0.39 22.75 -10.53
N VAL A 140 -0.35 22.41 -11.58
CA VAL A 140 -1.24 21.26 -11.63
C VAL A 140 -0.57 20.20 -12.49
N GLU A 141 -0.04 19.18 -11.83
CA GLU A 141 0.48 17.99 -12.49
C GLU A 141 -0.69 17.16 -13.02
N LEU A 142 -0.69 16.92 -14.32
CA LEU A 142 -1.67 16.08 -15.02
C LEU A 142 -0.92 14.94 -15.70
N GLU A 143 -1.34 13.70 -15.47
CA GLU A 143 -0.72 12.60 -16.20
C GLU A 143 -1.08 12.63 -17.69
N THR A 144 -0.15 12.17 -18.53
CA THR A 144 -0.31 12.12 -19.99
C THR A 144 -1.46 11.22 -20.48
N GLY A 145 -2.04 10.39 -19.61
CA GLY A 145 -3.28 9.68 -19.90
C GLY A 145 -4.53 10.56 -19.95
N ILE A 146 -4.44 11.80 -19.46
CA ILE A 146 -5.50 12.82 -19.59
C ILE A 146 -5.40 13.45 -20.98
N SER A 147 -6.53 13.69 -21.64
CA SER A 147 -6.51 14.26 -22.99
C SER A 147 -6.00 15.70 -23.01
N GLU A 148 -5.28 16.07 -24.07
CA GLU A 148 -4.76 17.44 -24.26
C GLU A 148 -5.88 18.48 -24.19
N LEU A 149 -7.07 18.17 -24.74
CA LEU A 149 -8.25 19.03 -24.64
C LEU A 149 -8.61 19.36 -23.19
N VAL A 150 -8.55 18.38 -22.28
CA VAL A 150 -8.83 18.62 -20.85
C VAL A 150 -7.71 19.43 -20.21
N MET A 151 -6.46 19.17 -20.58
CA MET A 151 -5.32 19.95 -20.10
C MET A 151 -5.45 21.43 -20.48
N ASP A 152 -5.82 21.72 -21.74
CA ASP A 152 -6.04 23.08 -22.23
C ASP A 152 -7.19 23.76 -21.48
N GLN A 153 -8.30 23.07 -21.27
CA GLN A 153 -9.44 23.59 -20.48
C GLN A 153 -9.05 23.91 -19.02
N VAL A 154 -8.14 23.15 -18.42
CA VAL A 154 -7.61 23.45 -17.09
C VAL A 154 -6.69 24.68 -17.14
N ALA A 155 -5.88 24.82 -18.18
CA ALA A 155 -5.03 25.99 -18.39
C ALA A 155 -5.84 27.28 -18.63
N GLU A 156 -6.93 27.21 -19.41
CA GLU A 156 -7.85 28.32 -19.67
C GLU A 156 -8.51 28.86 -18.38
N LYS A 157 -8.66 28.02 -17.36
CA LYS A 157 -9.14 28.42 -16.03
C LYS A 157 -8.08 29.14 -15.19
N GLY A 158 -6.87 29.34 -15.74
CA GLY A 158 -5.77 30.06 -15.09
C GLY A 158 -4.81 29.17 -14.29
N HIS A 159 -4.93 27.83 -14.40
CA HIS A 159 -3.99 26.92 -13.75
C HIS A 159 -2.72 26.73 -14.58
N ARG A 160 -1.56 26.69 -13.93
CA ARG A 160 -0.31 26.31 -14.60
C ARG A 160 -0.23 24.80 -14.73
N VAL A 161 -0.60 24.28 -15.89
CA VAL A 161 -0.59 22.83 -16.16
C VAL A 161 0.82 22.33 -16.44
N MET A 162 1.17 21.21 -15.84
CA MET A 162 2.42 20.47 -16.06
C MET A 162 2.10 19.02 -16.40
N PRO A 163 2.20 18.62 -17.69
CA PRO A 163 2.06 17.23 -18.07
C PRO A 163 3.20 16.38 -17.48
N VAL A 164 2.88 15.24 -16.90
CA VAL A 164 3.85 14.29 -16.31
C VAL A 164 3.55 12.86 -16.71
N ASN A 165 4.56 11.99 -16.73
CA ASN A 165 4.36 10.58 -17.13
C ASN A 165 3.58 9.80 -16.07
N ALA A 166 3.85 10.06 -14.79
CA ALA A 166 3.22 9.36 -13.68
C ALA A 166 3.22 10.23 -12.40
N ILE A 167 2.16 10.11 -11.61
CA ILE A 167 1.92 10.75 -10.31
C ILE A 167 1.80 9.67 -9.24
N GLY A 168 2.71 9.74 -8.27
CA GLY A 168 2.87 8.69 -7.26
C GLY A 168 3.45 7.42 -7.88
N GLY A 169 3.43 6.32 -7.14
CA GLY A 169 3.90 5.02 -7.64
C GLY A 169 2.80 3.97 -7.75
N GLY A 170 3.23 2.72 -7.68
CA GLY A 170 2.38 1.53 -7.77
C GLY A 170 1.31 1.45 -6.68
N MET A 171 0.06 1.71 -7.06
CA MET A 171 -1.10 1.52 -6.19
C MET A 171 -1.49 0.04 -6.14
N SER A 172 -1.86 -0.44 -4.96
CA SER A 172 -2.50 -1.75 -4.80
C SER A 172 -3.86 -1.60 -4.13
N ILE A 173 -4.81 -2.41 -4.59
CA ILE A 173 -6.17 -2.48 -4.05
C ILE A 173 -6.54 -3.94 -3.87
N VAL A 174 -7.19 -4.25 -2.75
CA VAL A 174 -7.94 -5.50 -2.58
C VAL A 174 -9.36 -5.17 -2.14
N ARG A 175 -10.36 -5.82 -2.75
CA ARG A 175 -11.78 -5.59 -2.52
C ARG A 175 -12.51 -6.91 -2.26
N PHE A 176 -13.42 -6.88 -1.29
CA PHE A 176 -14.43 -7.92 -1.11
C PHE A 176 -15.57 -7.70 -2.10
N GLU A 177 -15.81 -8.71 -2.93
CA GLU A 177 -16.87 -8.70 -3.93
C GLU A 177 -18.11 -9.47 -3.45
N PRO A 178 -19.29 -9.20 -4.04
CA PRO A 178 -20.46 -10.03 -3.84
C PRO A 178 -20.19 -11.52 -4.10
N GLY A 179 -20.78 -12.39 -3.29
CA GLY A 179 -20.61 -13.85 -3.44
C GLY A 179 -19.32 -14.41 -2.81
N GLY A 180 -18.56 -13.60 -2.07
CA GLY A 180 -17.37 -14.05 -1.34
C GLY A 180 -16.11 -14.14 -2.20
N LEU A 181 -16.11 -13.52 -3.38
CA LEU A 181 -14.93 -13.35 -4.22
C LEU A 181 -14.06 -12.21 -3.69
N LEU A 182 -12.77 -12.25 -4.04
CA LEU A 182 -11.82 -11.19 -3.79
C LEU A 182 -11.27 -10.69 -5.13
N SER A 183 -11.33 -9.39 -5.34
CA SER A 183 -10.66 -8.71 -6.45
C SER A 183 -9.39 -8.06 -5.94
N GLY A 184 -8.30 -8.20 -6.68
CA GLY A 184 -7.03 -7.56 -6.39
C GLY A 184 -6.46 -6.89 -7.64
N ALA A 185 -5.87 -5.72 -7.49
CA ALA A 185 -5.27 -4.97 -8.59
C ALA A 185 -3.92 -4.38 -8.20
N SER A 186 -3.02 -4.32 -9.17
CA SER A 186 -1.75 -3.62 -9.10
C SER A 186 -1.62 -2.65 -10.28
N CYS A 187 -1.06 -1.49 -9.99
CA CYS A 187 -0.92 -0.39 -10.93
C CYS A 187 0.30 -0.58 -11.85
N TRP A 188 0.18 -0.22 -13.14
CA TRP A 188 1.27 -0.26 -14.12
C TRP A 188 2.46 0.65 -13.79
N ARG A 189 2.30 1.63 -12.88
CA ARG A 189 3.35 2.58 -12.48
C ARG A 189 4.47 1.94 -11.62
N ALA A 190 4.37 0.64 -11.36
CA ALA A 190 5.42 -0.17 -10.74
C ALA A 190 5.22 -1.64 -11.15
N ASP A 191 6.23 -2.48 -10.92
CA ASP A 191 6.20 -3.93 -11.18
C ASP A 191 5.39 -4.74 -10.13
N GLY A 192 4.32 -4.16 -9.59
CA GLY A 192 3.47 -4.81 -8.61
C GLY A 192 2.60 -5.91 -9.22
N HIS A 193 2.27 -6.93 -8.42
CA HIS A 193 1.41 -8.03 -8.86
C HIS A 193 0.29 -8.33 -7.86
N ALA A 194 -0.91 -8.57 -8.39
CA ALA A 194 -2.01 -9.16 -7.64
C ALA A 194 -1.96 -10.70 -7.76
N VAL A 195 -2.06 -11.39 -6.62
CA VAL A 195 -2.05 -12.87 -6.57
C VAL A 195 -3.24 -13.36 -5.75
N GLY A 196 -4.07 -14.19 -6.37
CA GLY A 196 -5.14 -14.92 -5.68
C GLY A 196 -4.64 -16.29 -5.23
N ILE A 197 -4.87 -16.64 -3.96
CA ILE A 197 -4.58 -17.97 -3.44
C ILE A 197 -5.90 -18.73 -3.26
N GLY A 198 -6.11 -19.74 -4.11
CA GLY A 198 -7.22 -20.67 -3.99
C GLY A 198 -6.80 -21.98 -3.34
N GLY A 199 -7.71 -22.61 -2.60
CA GLY A 199 -7.48 -23.92 -1.98
C GLY A 199 -8.23 -24.07 -0.66
N GLY A 200 -8.44 -25.32 -0.24
CA GLY A 200 -8.90 -25.61 1.12
C GLY A 200 -7.73 -25.78 2.07
N PHE A 201 -8.01 -25.83 3.37
CA PHE A 201 -7.01 -26.23 4.36
C PHE A 201 -6.35 -27.56 3.95
N ALA A 202 -5.04 -27.65 4.17
CA ALA A 202 -4.35 -28.92 4.04
C ALA A 202 -5.08 -29.98 4.86
N ARG A 203 -5.29 -31.18 4.30
CA ARG A 203 -5.90 -32.28 5.05
C ARG A 203 -5.06 -32.54 6.30
N SER A 204 -5.73 -32.87 7.41
CA SER A 204 -5.03 -33.28 8.63
C SER A 204 -4.01 -34.38 8.33
N GLY A 205 -2.78 -34.20 8.83
CA GLY A 205 -1.67 -35.14 8.61
C GLY A 205 -0.86 -34.92 7.32
N VAL A 206 -1.25 -34.02 6.42
CA VAL A 206 -0.43 -33.66 5.26
C VAL A 206 0.75 -32.81 5.72
N ARG A 207 1.97 -33.33 5.53
CA ARG A 207 3.20 -32.54 5.66
C ARG A 207 3.71 -32.22 4.27
N PHE A 208 3.87 -30.93 3.97
CA PHE A 208 4.68 -30.53 2.83
C PHE A 208 6.14 -30.88 3.18
N ARG A 209 6.66 -31.97 2.61
CA ARG A 209 8.09 -32.20 2.59
C ARG A 209 8.62 -31.49 1.34
N PRO A 210 9.37 -30.39 1.47
CA PRO A 210 10.19 -29.92 0.35
C PRO A 210 11.03 -31.13 -0.06
N SER A 211 10.91 -31.59 -1.31
CA SER A 211 11.60 -32.79 -1.76
C SER A 211 13.10 -32.52 -1.82
N VAL A 212 13.77 -32.67 -0.68
CA VAL A 212 15.22 -32.80 -0.63
C VAL A 212 15.55 -34.23 -1.04
N GLY A 213 15.69 -34.44 -2.35
CA GLY A 213 16.56 -35.48 -2.88
C GLY A 213 16.18 -36.95 -2.70
N GLU A 214 14.91 -37.36 -2.88
CA GLU A 214 14.63 -38.78 -3.15
C GLU A 214 14.15 -38.98 -4.59
N LYS A 215 14.99 -39.68 -5.38
CA LYS A 215 14.66 -40.15 -6.73
C LYS A 215 13.60 -41.26 -6.63
N GLY A 216 12.33 -40.89 -6.78
CA GLY A 216 11.21 -41.82 -6.94
C GLY A 216 10.10 -41.18 -7.77
N PRO A 217 9.28 -41.96 -8.50
CA PRO A 217 8.25 -41.41 -9.38
C PRO A 217 7.20 -40.66 -8.55
N ALA A 218 6.97 -39.38 -8.90
CA ALA A 218 5.98 -38.53 -8.26
C ALA A 218 4.57 -39.07 -8.52
N HIS A 219 3.89 -39.57 -7.48
CA HIS A 219 2.48 -39.94 -7.55
C HIS A 219 1.61 -38.78 -7.05
N CYS A 220 1.02 -38.03 -7.99
CA CYS A 220 -0.07 -37.11 -7.67
C CYS A 220 -1.37 -37.91 -7.43
N TYR A 221 -1.77 -38.07 -6.18
CA TYR A 221 -3.06 -38.68 -5.85
C TYR A 221 -4.19 -37.64 -5.96
N VAL A 222 -5.04 -37.77 -6.98
CA VAL A 222 -6.33 -37.08 -7.06
C VAL A 222 -7.35 -37.86 -6.23
N GLY A 223 -7.56 -37.46 -4.97
CA GLY A 223 -8.54 -38.08 -4.09
C GLY A 223 -9.80 -37.22 -3.90
N LYS A 224 -10.98 -37.77 -4.23
CA LYS A 224 -12.32 -37.19 -3.98
C LYS A 224 -12.47 -36.64 -2.55
N LEU A 225 -13.09 -35.46 -2.43
CA LEU A 225 -13.47 -34.82 -1.15
C LEU A 225 -14.52 -35.65 -0.40
N PRO A 226 -14.38 -35.89 0.92
CA PRO A 226 -15.52 -36.24 1.76
C PRO A 226 -16.25 -34.97 2.22
N GLN A 227 -17.58 -35.06 2.24
CA GLN A 227 -18.52 -34.05 2.73
C GLN A 227 -18.36 -33.78 4.24
N LYS A 228 -18.60 -32.50 4.61
CA LYS A 228 -19.01 -31.95 5.91
C LYS A 228 -18.17 -32.30 7.15
N LEU A 229 -17.60 -31.27 7.77
CA LEU A 229 -17.48 -31.19 9.23
C LEU A 229 -18.12 -29.88 9.72
N LYS A 230 -19.15 -30.05 10.55
CA LYS A 230 -19.79 -28.99 11.35
C LYS A 230 -18.91 -28.69 12.57
N GLY A 231 -18.84 -27.41 12.94
CA GLY A 231 -18.81 -26.91 14.32
C GLY A 231 -17.59 -27.26 15.18
N GLY A 232 -16.83 -26.23 15.55
CA GLY A 232 -15.84 -26.31 16.64
C GLY A 232 -15.08 -25.00 16.77
N GLY A 233 -15.50 -24.14 17.70
CA GLY A 233 -14.77 -22.93 18.05
C GLY A 233 -13.49 -23.25 18.82
N PHE A 234 -12.40 -22.61 18.43
CA PHE A 234 -11.12 -22.43 19.14
C PHE A 234 -10.48 -21.21 18.43
N GLY A 235 -9.88 -20.21 19.04
CA GLY A 235 -9.27 -20.04 20.35
C GLY A 235 -8.16 -19.03 20.09
N PHE A 236 -8.41 -17.75 20.39
CA PHE A 236 -7.52 -16.62 20.16
C PHE A 236 -6.19 -16.83 20.90
N ASN A 237 -5.06 -16.72 20.20
CA ASN A 237 -3.76 -16.45 20.81
C ASN A 237 -2.85 -15.64 19.86
N ALA A 238 -2.92 -14.32 20.07
CA ALA A 238 -1.85 -13.33 20.06
C ALA A 238 -0.70 -13.43 19.02
N PHE A 239 -0.79 -12.62 17.96
CA PHE A 239 0.30 -11.74 17.57
C PHE A 239 -0.10 -10.31 17.95
N ASN A 240 0.55 -9.78 18.98
CA ASN A 240 0.28 -8.45 19.52
C ASN A 240 0.93 -7.39 18.61
N HIS A 241 0.32 -7.09 17.47
CA HIS A 241 0.50 -5.82 16.77
C HIS A 241 -0.84 -5.12 16.74
N LEU A 242 -1.00 -4.13 17.63
CA LEU A 242 -2.21 -3.33 17.70
C LEU A 242 -2.28 -2.46 16.44
N LEU A 243 -3.03 -2.91 15.42
CA LEU A 243 -3.41 -2.08 14.29
C LEU A 243 -4.41 -1.04 14.83
N CYS A 244 -3.93 0.17 15.14
CA CYS A 244 -4.83 1.26 15.53
C CYS A 244 -5.39 1.95 14.28
N CYS A 245 -6.68 1.78 14.01
CA CYS A 245 -7.43 2.76 13.21
C CYS A 245 -7.41 4.08 13.98
N VAL A 246 -6.78 5.11 13.42
CA VAL A 246 -6.58 6.37 14.16
C VAL A 246 -7.69 7.38 13.85
N ASP A 247 -8.26 7.34 12.65
CA ASP A 247 -9.35 8.25 12.26
C ASP A 247 -10.30 7.53 11.29
N CYS A 248 -11.59 7.42 11.65
CA CYS A 248 -12.66 7.05 10.72
C CYS A 248 -13.58 8.26 10.50
N SER A 249 -13.68 8.74 9.25
CA SER A 249 -14.61 9.82 8.88
C SER A 249 -15.84 9.27 8.16
N SER A 250 -17.00 9.88 8.40
CA SER A 250 -18.24 9.58 7.67
C SER A 250 -18.22 10.25 6.30
N THR A 251 -18.58 9.52 5.25
CA THR A 251 -18.79 10.13 3.92
C THR A 251 -20.21 10.70 3.80
N ARG A 252 -20.55 11.29 2.64
CA ARG A 252 -21.94 11.72 2.35
C ARG A 252 -22.92 10.54 2.34
N GLU A 253 -22.44 9.33 2.07
CA GLU A 253 -23.23 8.11 2.20
C GLU A 253 -23.06 7.57 3.64
N PRO A 254 -24.12 7.55 4.48
CA PRO A 254 -23.98 7.17 5.90
C PRO A 254 -23.49 5.74 6.12
N SER A 255 -23.67 4.88 5.13
CA SER A 255 -23.26 3.48 5.10
C SER A 255 -21.75 3.32 4.94
N VAL A 256 -21.02 4.31 4.41
CA VAL A 256 -19.60 4.23 4.09
C VAL A 256 -18.75 5.06 5.04
N LYS A 257 -17.75 4.41 5.65
CA LYS A 257 -16.75 5.02 6.53
C LYS A 257 -15.35 4.76 5.99
N ILE A 258 -14.53 5.81 5.96
CA ILE A 258 -13.13 5.71 5.52
C ILE A 258 -12.26 5.70 6.77
N CYS A 259 -11.50 4.62 6.98
CA CYS A 259 -10.62 4.48 8.13
C CYS A 259 -9.15 4.53 7.69
N ILE A 260 -8.41 5.50 8.21
CA ILE A 260 -6.97 5.63 7.98
C ILE A 260 -6.25 4.78 9.02
N VAL A 261 -5.47 3.81 8.54
CA VAL A 261 -4.63 2.97 9.40
C VAL A 261 -3.34 3.73 9.67
N LYS A 262 -3.01 3.99 10.93
CA LYS A 262 -1.66 4.41 11.28
C LYS A 262 -1.04 3.29 12.09
N PHE A 263 0.09 2.79 11.62
CA PHE A 263 0.91 1.89 12.42
C PHE A 263 1.49 2.70 13.58
N VAL A 264 0.86 2.60 14.75
CA VAL A 264 1.44 3.09 16.00
C VAL A 264 2.18 1.91 16.59
N GLU A 265 3.50 1.92 16.49
CA GLU A 265 4.33 1.00 17.25
C GLU A 265 4.07 1.29 18.73
N ALA A 266 3.26 0.43 19.37
CA ALA A 266 3.05 0.47 20.79
C ALA A 266 4.38 0.07 21.44
N TYR A 267 5.17 1.06 21.84
CA TYR A 267 6.29 0.86 22.75
C TYR A 267 5.70 0.43 24.10
N LEU A 268 5.39 -0.87 24.20
CA LEU A 268 5.00 -1.50 25.44
C LEU A 268 6.21 -1.45 26.36
N ARG A 269 6.06 -0.67 27.43
CA ARG A 269 6.77 -0.72 28.70
C ARG A 269 7.37 -2.11 28.95
N LEU A 270 8.67 -2.24 28.73
CA LEU A 270 9.49 -3.18 29.48
C LEU A 270 10.27 -2.33 30.48
N ASN A 271 9.90 -2.48 31.76
CA ASN A 271 10.56 -1.88 32.90
C ASN A 271 12.09 -2.08 32.83
N ILE A 272 12.84 -0.98 32.73
CA ILE A 272 13.95 -0.62 33.65
C ILE A 272 13.94 0.91 33.78
#